data_AF-A0A1G0K446-F1
#
_entry.id   AF-A0A1G0K446-F1
#
_cell.length_a   1.000
_cell.length_b   1.000
_cell.length_c   1.000
_cell.angle_alpha   90.00
_cell.angle_beta   90.00
_cell.angle_gamma   90.00
#
_symmetry.space_group_name_H-M   'P 1'
#
loop_
_entity.id
_entity.type
_entity.pdbx_description
1 polymer ?
#
loop_
_entity_poly.entity_id
_entity_poly.type
_entity_poly.pdbx_seq_one_letter_code
_entity_poly.pdbx_strand_id
1 'polypeptide(L)'
;MLLEIKKTRRIKDELPRRWFADETMDLIVWHDKHNKILGFQLCYDKPVAEHALSWWHDTGFTHRRVDDGEGKPGSHKGAPILIPDGEFNLNQIADNFKAAAAAIDSKIADFVYRKLTE
;
A
#
# COMPACT_ATOMS: atom_id res chain seq x y z
N MET A 1 -12.61 5.96 6.18
CA MET A 1 -11.81 7.12 5.74
C MET A 1 -10.45 7.01 6.40
N LEU A 2 -9.39 7.06 5.59
CA LEU A 2 -8.01 6.95 6.05
C LEU A 2 -7.64 8.11 6.96
N LEU A 3 -6.99 7.80 8.08
CA LEU A 3 -6.48 8.78 9.04
C LEU A 3 -5.00 8.54 9.32
N GLU A 4 -4.22 9.61 9.44
CA GLU A 4 -2.78 9.51 9.70
C GLU A 4 -2.48 9.06 11.13
N ILE A 5 -1.75 7.96 11.25
CA ILE A 5 -1.22 7.46 12.51
C ILE A 5 0.09 8.19 12.82
N LYS A 6 0.00 9.24 13.64
CA LYS A 6 1.16 10.11 13.97
C LYS A 6 2.19 9.47 14.91
N LYS A 7 1.84 8.39 15.61
CA LYS A 7 2.73 7.68 16.56
C LYS A 7 3.41 6.47 15.91
N THR A 8 4.14 6.67 14.82
CA THR A 8 5.01 5.62 14.28
C THR A 8 6.37 5.68 14.97
N ARG A 9 6.84 4.53 15.49
CA ARG A 9 8.17 4.40 16.10
C ARG A 9 9.22 4.72 15.03
N ARG A 10 9.88 5.88 15.13
CA ARG A 10 11.04 6.21 14.28
C ARG A 10 12.24 5.41 14.77
N ILE A 11 12.58 4.35 14.05
CA ILE A 11 13.84 3.62 14.23
C ILE A 11 14.92 4.39 13.47
N LYS A 12 16.11 4.53 14.08
CA LYS A 12 17.15 5.50 13.67
C LYS A 12 17.69 5.32 12.24
N ASP A 13 17.40 4.21 11.56
CA ASP A 13 17.93 3.88 10.23
C ASP A 13 16.85 3.44 9.22
N GLU A 14 15.56 3.64 9.53
CA GLU A 14 14.46 3.38 8.57
C GLU A 14 14.15 4.61 7.71
N LEU A 15 13.75 4.38 6.45
CA LEU A 15 13.22 5.43 5.58
C LEU A 15 12.03 6.12 6.27
N PRO A 16 11.94 7.47 6.27
CA PRO A 16 10.79 8.19 6.77
C PRO A 16 9.50 7.66 6.14
N ARG A 17 8.58 7.16 6.96
CA ARG A 17 7.28 6.67 6.51
C ARG A 17 6.12 7.40 7.17
N ARG A 18 5.07 7.62 6.38
CA ARG A 18 3.75 8.04 6.87
C ARG A 18 2.81 6.85 6.73
N TRP A 19 1.98 6.63 7.74
CA TRP A 19 1.00 5.54 7.76
C TRP A 19 -0.38 6.13 7.96
N PHE A 20 -1.29 5.78 7.06
CA PHE A 20 -2.70 6.11 7.12
C PHE A 20 -3.49 4.80 7.20
N ALA A 21 -4.49 4.75 8.06
CA ALA A 21 -5.27 3.54 8.29
C ALA A 21 -6.75 3.87 8.43
N ASP A 22 -7.58 2.93 8.00
CA ASP A 22 -8.97 2.78 8.43
C ASP A 22 -9.35 1.30 8.53
N GLU A 23 -10.65 1.03 8.73
CA GLU A 23 -11.17 -0.32 8.89
C GLU A 23 -11.02 -1.20 7.63
N THR A 24 -10.91 -0.58 6.45
CA THR A 24 -10.95 -1.25 5.15
C THR A 24 -9.60 -1.25 4.43
N MET A 25 -8.76 -0.24 4.70
CA MET A 25 -7.51 -0.02 3.99
C MET A 25 -6.39 0.48 4.90
N ASP A 26 -5.15 0.17 4.53
CA ASP A 26 -3.95 0.81 5.06
C ASP A 26 -3.11 1.36 3.92
N LEU A 27 -2.62 2.58 4.07
CA LEU A 27 -1.66 3.20 3.18
C LEU A 27 -0.37 3.49 3.95
N ILE A 28 0.73 2.90 3.49
CA ILE A 28 2.08 3.20 3.98
C ILE A 28 2.84 3.88 2.85
N VAL A 29 3.45 5.04 3.14
CA VAL A 29 4.19 5.83 2.13
C VAL A 29 5.59 6.10 2.64
N TRP A 30 6.60 5.67 1.88
CA TRP A 30 8.00 5.91 2.15
C TRP A 30 8.51 7.13 1.40
N HIS A 31 9.29 7.96 2.11
CA HIS A 31 9.90 9.15 1.57
C HIS A 31 11.42 9.08 1.68
N ASP A 32 12.11 9.82 0.82
CA ASP A 32 13.54 10.08 0.98
C ASP A 32 13.80 11.23 1.99
N LYS A 33 15.07 11.57 2.17
CA LYS A 33 15.51 12.68 3.03
C LYS A 33 15.05 14.07 2.54
N HIS A 34 14.55 14.19 1.31
CA HIS A 34 14.04 15.40 0.69
C HIS A 34 12.49 15.43 0.62
N ASN A 35 11.80 14.51 1.31
CA ASN A 35 10.35 14.32 1.26
C ASN A 35 9.79 13.91 -0.11
N LYS A 36 10.61 13.34 -1.00
CA LYS A 36 10.14 12.72 -2.25
C LYS A 36 9.60 11.32 -1.95
N ILE A 37 8.44 10.97 -2.49
CA ILE A 37 7.88 9.61 -2.38
C ILE A 37 8.78 8.62 -3.13
N LEU A 38 9.29 7.62 -2.41
CA LEU A 38 10.11 6.53 -2.95
C LEU A 38 9.28 5.30 -3.27
N GLY A 39 8.18 5.11 -2.55
CA GLY A 39 7.29 3.97 -2.71
C GLY A 39 6.07 4.08 -1.81
N PHE A 40 5.08 3.23 -2.07
CA PHE A 40 3.93 3.05 -1.20
C PHE A 40 3.48 1.59 -1.16
N GLN A 41 2.73 1.24 -0.13
CA GLN A 41 2.01 -0.01 -0.04
C GLN A 41 0.57 0.31 0.37
N LEU A 42 -0.37 -0.16 -0.44
CA LEU A 42 -1.80 -0.09 -0.19
C LEU A 42 -2.27 -1.50 0.18
N CYS A 43 -2.65 -1.70 1.44
CA CYS A 43 -3.39 -2.87 1.85
C CYS A 43 -4.89 -2.60 1.73
N TYR A 44 -5.64 -3.51 1.15
CA TYR A 44 -7.08 -3.39 0.92
C TYR A 44 -7.78 -4.74 1.10
N ASP A 45 -9.12 -4.71 1.09
CA ASP A 45 -9.99 -5.85 1.42
C ASP A 45 -9.76 -6.39 2.86
N LYS A 46 -9.50 -5.49 3.81
CA LYS A 46 -9.50 -5.87 5.23
C LYS A 46 -10.92 -6.06 5.76
N PRO A 47 -11.14 -6.98 6.71
CA PRO A 47 -10.18 -7.95 7.27
C PRO A 47 -10.13 -9.29 6.51
N VAL A 48 -11.00 -9.50 5.50
CA VAL A 48 -11.17 -10.79 4.83
C VAL A 48 -10.56 -10.71 3.43
N ALA A 49 -9.52 -11.52 3.19
CA ALA A 49 -8.77 -11.55 1.94
C ALA A 49 -7.92 -10.29 1.70
N GLU A 50 -7.13 -9.90 2.69
CA GLU A 50 -6.23 -8.75 2.58
C GLU A 50 -5.25 -8.94 1.41
N HIS A 51 -5.18 -7.93 0.56
CA HIS A 51 -4.22 -7.82 -0.51
C HIS A 51 -3.32 -6.61 -0.27
N ALA A 52 -2.04 -6.75 -0.59
CA ALA A 52 -1.05 -5.70 -0.53
C ALA A 52 -0.58 -5.37 -1.96
N LEU A 53 -0.89 -4.16 -2.41
CA LEU A 53 -0.34 -3.57 -3.63
C LEU A 53 0.81 -2.65 -3.25
N SER A 54 2.04 -3.06 -3.57
CA SER A 54 3.26 -2.29 -3.35
C SER A 54 3.69 -1.63 -4.65
N TRP A 55 4.17 -0.39 -4.57
CA TRP A 55 4.82 0.31 -5.66
C TRP A 55 6.13 0.93 -5.16
N TRP A 56 7.19 0.80 -5.95
CA TRP A 56 8.47 1.46 -5.70
C TRP A 56 8.95 2.17 -6.97
N HIS A 57 9.64 3.29 -6.79
CA HIS A 57 10.17 4.09 -7.89
C HIS A 57 11.14 3.34 -8.80
N ASP A 58 11.90 2.38 -8.25
CA ASP A 58 12.94 1.62 -8.96
C ASP A 58 12.43 0.31 -9.57
N THR A 59 11.44 -0.32 -8.96
CA THR A 59 10.99 -1.69 -9.28
C THR A 59 9.54 -1.78 -9.74
N GLY A 60 8.76 -0.70 -9.65
CA GLY A 60 7.37 -0.64 -10.10
C GLY A 60 6.40 -1.37 -9.17
N PHE A 61 5.32 -1.90 -9.73
CA PHE A 61 4.25 -2.54 -8.98
C PHE A 61 4.55 -4.01 -8.64
N THR A 62 4.20 -4.39 -7.41
CA THR A 62 4.14 -5.78 -6.96
C THR A 62 2.85 -5.98 -6.17
N HIS A 63 2.09 -7.02 -6.51
CA HIS A 63 0.84 -7.36 -5.83
C HIS A 63 1.00 -8.69 -5.09
N ARG A 64 0.62 -8.73 -3.82
CA ARG A 64 0.67 -9.94 -3.00
C ARG A 64 -0.60 -10.08 -2.20
N ARG A 65 -1.13 -11.31 -2.13
CA ARG A 65 -2.12 -11.67 -1.12
C ARG A 65 -1.42 -11.76 0.23
N VAL A 66 -1.99 -11.15 1.26
CA VAL A 66 -1.54 -11.29 2.64
C VAL A 66 -2.18 -12.55 3.20
N ASP A 67 -1.35 -13.47 3.67
CA ASP A 67 -1.77 -14.66 4.42
C ASP A 67 -1.61 -14.30 5.90
N ASP A 68 -2.69 -14.43 6.68
CA ASP A 68 -2.73 -14.08 8.10
C ASP A 68 -1.94 -15.06 8.98
N GLY A 69 -1.37 -16.12 8.37
CA GLY A 69 -0.31 -16.90 8.98
C GLY A 69 -0.79 -17.96 9.96
N GLU A 70 -2.03 -18.45 9.86
CA GLU A 70 -2.51 -19.65 10.57
C GLU A 70 -1.89 -20.97 10.05
N GLY A 71 -0.75 -20.96 9.34
CA GLY A 71 -0.17 -22.17 8.76
C GLY A 71 1.27 -22.11 8.25
N LYS A 72 2.22 -22.33 9.17
CA LYS A 72 3.59 -22.90 8.98
C LYS A 72 4.76 -21.94 8.71
N PRO A 73 5.90 -22.13 9.41
CA PRO A 73 7.16 -21.44 9.11
C PRO A 73 7.86 -22.09 7.90
N GLY A 74 8.25 -21.28 6.91
CA GLY A 74 9.18 -21.71 5.85
C GLY A 74 8.78 -21.44 4.39
N SER A 75 7.68 -20.75 4.11
CA SER A 75 7.34 -20.41 2.73
C SER A 75 8.30 -19.33 2.19
N HIS A 76 9.08 -19.72 1.18
CA HIS A 76 9.94 -18.82 0.40
C HIS A 76 9.11 -17.65 -0.13
N LYS A 77 9.72 -16.46 -0.09
CA LYS A 77 9.18 -15.22 -0.66
C LYS A 77 8.93 -15.43 -2.15
N GLY A 78 7.68 -15.69 -2.52
CA GLY A 78 7.26 -15.72 -3.91
C GLY A 78 7.47 -14.34 -4.51
N ALA A 79 8.33 -14.25 -5.52
CA ALA A 79 8.26 -13.16 -6.49
C ALA A 79 6.82 -13.13 -7.02
N PRO A 80 6.12 -11.98 -6.98
CA PRO A 80 4.77 -11.93 -7.48
C PRO A 80 4.81 -12.22 -8.97
N ILE A 81 4.24 -13.37 -9.31
CA ILE A 81 3.96 -13.74 -10.69
C ILE A 81 2.86 -12.79 -11.13
N LEU A 82 3.14 -11.94 -12.13
CA LEU A 82 2.12 -11.35 -12.99
C LEU A 82 1.40 -12.53 -13.66
N ILE A 83 0.37 -13.07 -13.01
CA ILE A 83 -0.50 -14.08 -13.59
C ILE A 83 -1.54 -13.30 -14.40
N PRO A 84 -1.65 -13.51 -15.72
CA PRO A 84 -2.67 -12.89 -16.57
C PRO A 84 -4.09 -13.42 -16.34
N ASP A 85 -4.42 -13.96 -15.16
CA ASP A 85 -5.65 -14.74 -14.94
C ASP A 85 -6.18 -14.65 -13.50
N GLY A 86 -6.23 -13.41 -12.99
CA GLY A 86 -6.91 -13.05 -11.76
C GLY A 86 -7.13 -11.54 -11.75
N GLU A 87 -8.20 -11.08 -12.40
CA GLU A 87 -8.52 -9.67 -12.65
C GLU A 87 -8.66 -8.87 -11.34
N PHE A 88 -7.56 -8.41 -10.74
CA PHE A 88 -7.67 -7.34 -9.75
C PHE A 88 -7.91 -6.03 -10.50
N ASN A 89 -9.11 -5.48 -10.34
CA ASN A 89 -9.53 -4.28 -11.04
C ASN A 89 -8.88 -3.05 -10.39
N LEU A 90 -7.75 -2.60 -10.94
CA LEU A 90 -7.04 -1.39 -10.48
C LEU A 90 -7.93 -0.16 -10.45
N ASN A 91 -8.89 -0.03 -11.37
CA ASN A 91 -9.85 1.07 -11.36
C ASN A 91 -10.75 1.01 -10.12
N GLN A 92 -11.25 -0.18 -9.77
CA GLN A 92 -12.05 -0.37 -8.56
C GLN A 92 -11.25 -0.05 -7.29
N ILE A 93 -9.97 -0.47 -7.25
CA ILE A 93 -9.07 -0.14 -6.13
C ILE A 93 -8.84 1.37 -6.06
N ALA A 94 -8.63 2.03 -7.20
CA ALA A 94 -8.42 3.48 -7.28
C ALA A 94 -9.65 4.27 -6.81
N ASP A 95 -10.85 3.85 -7.21
CA ASP A 95 -12.11 4.49 -6.79
C ASP A 95 -12.34 4.35 -5.29
N ASN A 96 -12.16 3.15 -4.76
CA ASN A 96 -12.26 2.89 -3.31
C ASN A 96 -11.22 3.69 -2.54
N PHE A 97 -9.98 3.72 -3.04
CA PHE A 97 -8.89 4.51 -2.47
C PHE A 97 -9.22 6.00 -2.46
N LYS A 98 -9.73 6.55 -3.57
CA LYS A 98 -10.08 7.97 -3.70
C LYS A 98 -11.12 8.39 -2.67
N ALA A 99 -12.13 7.56 -2.43
CA ALA A 99 -13.12 7.80 -1.39
C ALA A 99 -12.49 7.75 0.01
N ALA A 100 -11.64 6.74 0.27
CA ALA A 100 -10.99 6.57 1.56
C ALA A 100 -9.97 7.67 1.88
N ALA A 101 -9.25 8.17 0.87
CA ALA A 101 -8.18 9.16 0.98
C ALA A 101 -8.66 10.62 1.08
N ALA A 102 -9.97 10.88 1.06
CA ALA A 102 -10.50 12.24 1.07
C ALA A 102 -10.10 13.09 2.31
N ALA A 103 -9.64 12.45 3.39
CA ALA A 103 -9.22 13.12 4.63
C ALA A 103 -7.70 13.17 4.85
N ILE A 104 -6.88 12.64 3.93
CA ILE A 104 -5.42 12.61 4.08
C ILE A 104 -4.74 13.74 3.27
N ASP A 105 -3.42 13.82 3.38
CA ASP A 105 -2.61 14.78 2.63
C ASP A 105 -2.85 14.67 1.11
N SER A 106 -3.30 15.75 0.48
CA SER A 106 -3.70 15.75 -0.94
C SER A 106 -2.55 15.42 -1.89
N LYS A 107 -1.29 15.76 -1.55
CA LYS A 107 -0.15 15.41 -2.40
C LYS A 107 0.09 13.91 -2.42
N ILE A 108 -0.11 13.25 -1.29
CA ILE A 108 0.00 11.79 -1.17
C ILE A 108 -1.18 11.12 -1.86
N ALA A 109 -2.40 11.58 -1.58
CA ALA A 109 -3.62 11.03 -2.19
C ALA A 109 -3.55 11.11 -3.72
N ASP A 110 -3.21 12.28 -4.27
CA ASP A 110 -3.09 12.50 -5.72
C ASP A 110 -2.00 11.63 -6.33
N PHE A 111 -0.86 11.49 -5.67
CA PHE A 111 0.25 10.69 -6.18
C PHE A 111 -0.14 9.21 -6.28
N VAL A 112 -0.70 8.65 -5.20
CA VAL A 112 -1.11 7.24 -5.16
C VAL A 112 -2.24 7.00 -6.15
N TYR A 113 -3.27 7.86 -6.18
CA TYR A 113 -4.38 7.72 -7.11
C TYR A 113 -3.91 7.74 -8.57
N ARG A 114 -3.05 8.69 -8.96
CA ARG A 114 -2.49 8.74 -10.32
C ARG A 114 -1.75 7.47 -10.68
N LYS A 115 -1.01 6.88 -9.73
CA LYS A 115 -0.27 5.63 -9.96
C LYS A 115 -1.19 4.43 -10.13
N LEU A 116 -2.35 4.41 -9.48
CA LEU A 116 -3.34 3.33 -9.63
C LEU A 116 -4.12 3.42 -10.95
N THR A 117 -4.17 4.59 -11.59
CA THR A 117 -4.93 4.85 -12.83
C THR A 117 -4.06 5.08 -14.06
N GLU A 118 -2.73 4.89 -13.95
CA GLU A 118 -1.78 4.99 -15.06
C GLU A 118 -1.81 3.71 -15.91
#